data_AF-A0A7C3SG65-F1
#
_entry.id   AF-A0A7C3SG65-F1
#
_cell.length_a   1.000
_cell.length_b   1.000
_cell.length_c   1.000
_cell.angle_alpha   90.00
_cell.angle_beta   90.00
_cell.angle_gamma   90.00
#
_symmetry.space_group_name_H-M   'P 1'
#
loop_
_entity.id
_entity.type
_entity.pdbx_description
1 polymer ?
#
loop_
_entity_poly.entity_id
_entity_poly.type
_entity_poly.pdbx_seq_one_letter_code
_entity_poly.pdbx_strand_id
1 'polypeptide(L)'
;MGPKSRRRRKSGTGLDRSVHFIAPTMAEFLIHQMEQTAGIAIRPIRRLKTIRYAVTRYRVQMECYEAESLGETHRREAQADRFHQSDLHPKKGHWGPSADGRNRPEESLEGFQWVRLEALEEYPMSSPARKLAQLAQATVGDSSKQRAP
;
A
#
# COMPACT_ATOMS: atom_id res chain seq x y z
N MET A 1 49.61 -22.50 17.92
CA MET A 1 48.22 -22.77 18.35
C MET A 1 47.45 -21.46 18.34
N GLY A 2 46.35 -21.38 17.58
CA GLY A 2 45.48 -20.20 17.44
C GLY A 2 44.03 -20.61 17.14
N PRO A 3 43.05 -19.71 17.29
CA PRO A 3 41.79 -19.97 18.00
C PRO A 3 40.64 -20.50 17.13
N LYS A 4 39.78 -21.34 17.71
CA LYS A 4 38.54 -21.82 17.08
C LYS A 4 37.40 -20.83 17.33
N SER A 5 37.14 -19.97 16.35
CA SER A 5 36.00 -19.03 16.32
C SER A 5 34.68 -19.78 16.12
N ARG A 6 33.83 -19.86 17.16
CA ARG A 6 32.47 -20.41 17.08
C ARG A 6 31.54 -19.38 16.43
N ARG A 7 31.29 -19.51 15.12
CA ARG A 7 30.19 -18.81 14.41
C ARG A 7 28.85 -19.30 14.95
N ARG A 8 28.25 -18.54 15.87
CA ARG A 8 26.88 -18.74 16.36
C ARG A 8 25.90 -18.47 15.22
N ARG A 9 25.39 -19.53 14.58
CA ARG A 9 24.27 -19.43 13.64
C ARG A 9 23.03 -19.03 14.44
N LYS A 10 22.54 -17.82 14.22
CA LYS A 10 21.28 -17.33 14.78
C LYS A 10 20.18 -18.01 13.96
N SER A 11 19.55 -19.04 14.53
CA SER A 11 18.39 -19.72 13.95
C SER A 11 17.30 -18.69 13.67
N GLY A 12 16.72 -18.83 12.48
CA GLY A 12 15.80 -17.89 11.88
C GLY A 12 14.65 -17.52 12.80
N THR A 13 14.42 -16.21 12.84
CA THR A 13 13.16 -15.57 13.18
C THR A 13 11.97 -16.36 12.63
N GLY A 14 11.26 -17.07 13.50
CA GLY A 14 9.84 -17.28 13.28
C GLY A 14 9.23 -15.88 13.17
N LEU A 15 8.69 -15.54 12.00
CA LEU A 15 7.83 -14.39 11.86
C LEU A 15 6.62 -14.67 12.73
N ASP A 16 6.64 -14.09 13.93
CA ASP A 16 5.52 -14.09 14.84
C ASP A 16 4.33 -13.43 14.11
N ARG A 17 3.33 -14.24 13.75
CA ARG A 17 2.16 -13.81 12.98
C ARG A 17 1.29 -12.82 13.75
N SER A 18 1.53 -12.62 15.04
CA SER A 18 0.85 -11.63 15.89
C SER A 18 1.27 -10.18 15.61
N VAL A 19 2.30 -9.94 14.79
CA VAL A 19 2.91 -8.60 14.58
C VAL A 19 2.27 -7.80 13.43
N HIS A 20 1.23 -8.35 12.81
CA HIS A 20 0.59 -7.83 11.59
C HIS A 20 -0.65 -6.96 11.84
N PHE A 21 -1.07 -6.81 13.10
CA PHE A 21 -2.24 -6.00 13.47
C PHE A 21 -2.01 -4.50 13.19
N ILE A 22 -3.01 -3.85 12.59
CA ILE A 22 -3.06 -2.40 12.44
C ILE A 22 -4.07 -1.87 13.46
N ALA A 23 -3.64 -0.96 14.33
CA ALA A 23 -4.56 -0.31 15.26
C ALA A 23 -5.65 0.46 14.48
N PRO A 24 -6.92 0.44 14.91
CA PRO A 24 -8.01 1.12 14.19
C PRO A 24 -7.71 2.59 13.87
N THR A 25 -7.16 3.32 14.85
CA THR A 25 -6.75 4.71 14.69
C THR A 25 -5.68 4.91 13.60
N MET A 26 -4.75 3.96 13.47
CA MET A 26 -3.74 3.99 12.41
C MET A 26 -4.37 3.65 11.05
N ALA A 27 -5.31 2.70 11.00
CA ALA A 27 -6.00 2.37 9.77
C ALA A 27 -6.79 3.57 9.23
N GLU A 28 -7.56 4.25 10.10
CA GLU A 28 -8.29 5.48 9.77
C GLU A 28 -7.35 6.58 9.26
N PHE A 29 -6.22 6.78 9.94
CA PHE A 29 -5.21 7.75 9.52
C PHE A 29 -4.67 7.45 8.12
N LEU A 30 -4.33 6.19 7.82
CA LEU A 30 -3.81 5.79 6.50
C LEU A 30 -4.84 5.99 5.39
N ILE A 31 -6.10 5.63 5.65
CA ILE A 31 -7.22 5.81 4.70
C ILE A 31 -7.37 7.31 4.39
N HIS A 32 -7.48 8.13 5.43
CA HIS A 32 -7.64 9.57 5.28
C HIS A 32 -6.44 10.19 4.54
N GLN A 33 -5.22 9.81 4.91
CA GLN A 33 -4.02 10.36 4.30
C GLN A 33 -3.92 10.03 2.80
N MET A 34 -4.21 8.79 2.40
CA MET A 34 -4.16 8.37 0.99
C MET A 34 -5.25 9.01 0.15
N GLU A 35 -6.45 9.19 0.69
CA GLU A 35 -7.52 9.93 0.02
C GLU A 35 -7.14 11.41 -0.16
N GLN A 36 -6.54 12.05 0.84
CA GLN A 36 -6.15 13.46 0.75
C GLN A 36 -4.97 13.70 -0.20
N THR A 37 -3.96 12.82 -0.19
CA THR A 37 -2.73 13.04 -0.98
C THR A 37 -2.81 12.50 -2.40
N ALA A 38 -3.52 11.40 -2.59
CA ALA A 38 -3.61 10.70 -3.87
C ALA A 38 -5.06 10.52 -4.35
N GLY A 39 -6.08 10.83 -3.56
CA GLY A 39 -7.47 10.51 -3.97
C GLY A 39 -7.69 9.01 -4.19
N ILE A 40 -6.89 8.17 -3.51
CA ILE A 40 -6.98 6.71 -3.61
C ILE A 40 -7.62 6.18 -2.34
N ALA A 41 -8.84 5.66 -2.48
CA ALA A 41 -9.49 4.88 -1.45
C ALA A 41 -8.74 3.55 -1.26
N ILE A 42 -8.28 3.30 -0.04
CA ILE A 42 -7.57 2.07 0.31
C ILE A 42 -8.23 1.36 1.48
N ARG A 43 -7.99 0.05 1.58
CA ARG A 43 -8.27 -0.77 2.76
C ARG A 43 -6.95 -1.31 3.33
N PRO A 44 -6.45 -0.78 4.45
CA PRO A 44 -5.27 -1.34 5.11
C PRO A 44 -5.51 -2.80 5.51
N ILE A 45 -4.59 -3.69 5.13
CA ILE A 45 -4.68 -5.13 5.39
C ILE A 45 -3.86 -5.49 6.63
N ARG A 46 -2.55 -5.20 6.59
CA ARG A 46 -1.63 -5.57 7.66
C ARG A 46 -0.39 -4.70 7.71
N ARG A 47 0.24 -4.66 8.89
CA ARG A 47 1.59 -4.09 9.04
C ARG A 47 2.62 -5.07 8.49
N LEU A 48 3.46 -4.62 7.56
CA LEU A 48 4.53 -5.42 6.98
C LEU A 48 5.76 -5.42 7.85
N LYS A 49 6.37 -4.25 8.02
CA LYS A 49 7.64 -4.11 8.74
C LYS A 49 7.91 -2.66 9.11
N THR A 50 8.79 -2.48 10.08
CA THR A 50 9.40 -1.19 10.38
C THR A 50 10.77 -1.11 9.72
N ILE A 51 10.97 -0.13 8.83
CA ILE A 51 12.27 0.17 8.22
C ILE A 51 12.92 1.30 9.00
N ARG A 52 14.11 1.04 9.56
CA ARG A 52 14.94 2.07 10.20
C ARG A 52 16.11 2.41 9.30
N TYR A 53 16.37 3.70 9.14
CA TYR A 53 17.53 4.19 8.42
C TYR A 53 18.06 5.47 9.05
N ALA A 54 19.36 5.72 8.87
CA ALA A 54 20.00 6.93 9.35
C ALA A 54 20.40 7.79 8.16
N VAL A 55 20.18 9.09 8.29
CA VAL A 55 20.66 10.10 7.33
C VAL A 55 21.49 11.06 8.14
N THR A 56 22.81 11.06 7.95
CA THR A 56 23.82 11.88 8.65
C THR A 56 23.55 12.14 10.14
N ARG A 57 22.66 13.10 10.48
CA ARG A 57 22.32 13.52 11.84
C ARG A 57 20.98 12.99 12.37
N TYR A 58 20.17 12.37 11.53
CA TYR A 58 18.81 11.95 11.84
C TYR A 58 18.68 10.43 11.81
N ARG A 59 17.89 9.90 12.74
CA ARG A 59 17.41 8.52 12.73
C ARG A 59 15.95 8.52 12.33
N VAL A 60 15.65 7.92 11.19
CA VAL A 60 14.29 7.84 10.65
C VAL A 60 13.76 6.43 10.81
N GLN A 61 12.50 6.35 11.22
CA GLN A 61 11.74 5.12 11.30
C GLN A 61 10.51 5.24 10.39
N MET A 62 10.33 4.27 9.51
CA MET A 62 9.15 4.14 8.65
C MET A 62 8.38 2.88 9.04
N GLU A 63 7.08 3.01 9.23
CA GLU A 63 6.18 1.87 9.35
C GLU A 63 5.56 1.59 7.99
N CYS A 64 5.67 0.35 7.53
CA CYS A 64 5.22 -0.07 6.22
C CYS A 64 3.98 -0.95 6.36
N TYR A 65 2.97 -0.66 5.57
CA TYR A 65 1.67 -1.35 5.59
C TYR A 65 1.34 -1.85 4.20
N GLU A 66 0.64 -2.97 4.16
CA GLU A 66 0.00 -3.51 2.96
C GLU A 66 -1.45 -3.05 2.95
N ALA A 67 -1.94 -2.63 1.79
CA ALA A 67 -3.30 -2.16 1.60
C ALA A 67 -3.83 -2.60 0.24
N GLU A 68 -5.14 -2.80 0.17
CA GLU A 68 -5.87 -3.04 -1.07
C GLU A 68 -6.41 -1.71 -1.61
N SER A 69 -6.33 -1.49 -2.92
CA SER A 69 -7.00 -0.36 -3.55
C SER A 69 -8.48 -0.68 -3.73
N LEU A 70 -9.35 0.15 -3.19
CA LEU A 70 -10.78 0.10 -3.47
C LEU A 70 -10.99 0.90 -4.75
N GLY A 71 -11.26 0.23 -5.88
CA GLY A 71 -11.43 0.89 -7.18
C GLY A 71 -12.53 1.97 -7.17
N GLU A 72 -12.69 2.69 -8.29
CA GLU A 72 -13.65 3.81 -8.43
C GLU A 72 -15.11 3.46 -8.10
N THR A 73 -15.49 2.18 -8.20
CA THR A 73 -16.82 1.70 -7.83
C THR A 73 -17.20 2.07 -6.41
N HIS A 74 -16.25 2.05 -5.47
CA HIS A 74 -16.52 2.37 -4.07
C HIS A 74 -16.61 3.89 -3.80
N ARG A 75 -15.99 4.71 -4.67
CA ARG A 75 -16.06 6.18 -4.59
C ARG A 75 -17.48 6.66 -4.90
N ARG A 76 -18.17 6.02 -5.85
CA ARG A 76 -19.56 6.32 -6.19
C ARG A 76 -20.54 5.95 -5.07
N GLU A 77 -20.36 4.83 -4.39
CA GLU A 77 -21.24 4.42 -3.27
C GLU A 77 -21.10 5.35 -2.06
N ALA A 78 -19.87 5.69 -1.67
CA ALA A 78 -19.63 6.65 -0.58
C ALA A 78 -20.15 8.07 -0.92
N GLN A 79 -20.13 8.44 -2.21
CA GLN A 79 -20.68 9.72 -2.67
C GLN A 79 -22.21 9.67 -2.82
N ALA A 80 -22.79 8.50 -3.12
CA ALA A 80 -24.24 8.27 -3.16
C ALA A 80 -24.86 8.37 -1.75
N ASP A 81 -24.20 7.84 -0.72
CA ASP A 81 -24.64 8.01 0.67
C ASP A 81 -24.56 9.48 1.12
N ARG A 82 -23.60 10.24 0.60
CA ARG A 82 -23.51 11.70 0.81
C ARG A 82 -24.60 12.47 0.07
N PHE A 83 -25.02 11.98 -1.09
CA PHE A 83 -26.05 12.60 -1.92
C PHE A 83 -27.48 12.37 -1.40
N HIS A 84 -27.72 11.33 -0.61
CA HIS A 84 -29.01 11.12 0.04
C HIS A 84 -29.33 12.10 1.19
N GLN A 85 -28.41 13.01 1.53
CA GLN A 85 -28.71 14.19 2.38
C GLN A 85 -28.96 15.49 1.58
N SER A 86 -28.85 15.47 0.26
CA SER A 86 -29.06 16.65 -0.59
C SER A 86 -30.20 16.40 -1.58
N ASP A 87 -31.40 16.37 -1.03
CA ASP A 87 -32.63 16.34 -1.83
C ASP A 87 -32.75 17.62 -2.69
N LEU A 88 -33.25 17.43 -3.92
CA LEU A 88 -33.90 18.40 -4.82
C LEU A 88 -33.03 19.32 -5.70
N HIS A 89 -32.56 18.81 -6.86
CA HIS A 89 -32.88 19.40 -8.19
C HIS A 89 -32.23 18.58 -9.34
N PRO A 90 -33.01 17.99 -10.28
CA PRO A 90 -32.44 17.27 -11.41
C PRO A 90 -32.12 18.23 -12.57
N LYS A 91 -30.84 18.43 -12.87
CA LYS A 91 -30.41 18.92 -14.19
C LYS A 91 -30.01 17.72 -15.05
N LYS A 92 -30.78 17.47 -16.11
CA LYS A 92 -30.48 16.52 -17.19
C LYS A 92 -29.18 16.95 -17.88
N GLY A 93 -28.07 16.29 -17.53
CA GLY A 93 -26.80 16.33 -18.24
C GLY A 93 -26.58 15.01 -18.98
N HIS A 94 -26.26 15.13 -20.26
CA HIS A 94 -26.08 14.07 -21.25
C HIS A 94 -24.87 13.18 -20.88
N TRP A 95 -25.08 11.87 -20.70
CA TRP A 95 -24.02 10.87 -20.54
C TRP A 95 -23.91 10.03 -21.82
N GLY A 96 -22.82 10.21 -22.58
CA GLY A 96 -22.43 9.28 -23.63
C GLY A 96 -21.48 8.21 -23.07
N PRO A 97 -21.61 6.92 -23.44
CA PRO A 97 -20.69 5.88 -22.99
C PRO A 97 -19.38 5.93 -23.79
N SER A 98 -18.25 6.01 -23.08
CA SER A 98 -16.92 5.81 -23.67
C SER A 98 -16.64 4.31 -23.74
N ALA A 99 -16.40 3.79 -24.95
CA ALA A 99 -16.40 2.36 -25.29
C ALA A 99 -15.03 1.67 -25.12
N ASP A 100 -14.00 2.36 -24.62
CA ASP A 100 -12.68 1.75 -24.45
C ASP A 100 -12.50 1.19 -23.03
N GLY A 101 -12.47 -0.14 -22.93
CA GLY A 101 -12.28 -0.93 -21.72
C GLY A 101 -10.90 -0.79 -21.05
N ARG A 102 -10.48 0.44 -20.75
CA ARG A 102 -9.34 0.73 -19.89
C ARG A 102 -9.84 1.61 -18.75
N ASN A 103 -10.32 0.98 -17.67
CA ASN A 103 -10.54 1.64 -16.39
C ASN A 103 -9.17 2.04 -15.80
N ARG A 104 -8.54 3.06 -16.37
CA ARG A 104 -7.40 3.75 -15.78
C ARG A 104 -7.96 5.08 -15.29
N PRO A 105 -7.92 5.39 -13.99
CA PRO A 105 -8.34 6.70 -13.49
C PRO A 105 -7.49 7.77 -14.19
N GLU A 106 -8.11 8.52 -15.11
CA GLU A 106 -7.46 9.56 -15.92
C GLU A 106 -7.72 10.96 -15.35
N GLU A 107 -8.06 11.07 -14.06
CA GLU A 107 -8.05 12.33 -13.34
C GLU A 107 -6.74 12.43 -12.55
N SER A 108 -5.73 12.98 -13.23
CA SER A 108 -4.47 13.54 -12.74
C SER A 108 -4.13 13.35 -11.25
N LEU A 109 -3.61 12.17 -10.94
CA LEU A 109 -2.63 11.96 -9.88
C LEU A 109 -1.31 12.67 -10.26
N GLU A 110 -1.24 14.01 -10.17
CA GLU A 110 0.02 14.70 -10.45
C GLU A 110 1.12 14.17 -9.50
N GLY A 111 2.02 13.34 -10.03
CA GLY A 111 3.13 12.74 -9.29
C GLY A 111 2.95 11.31 -8.78
N PHE A 112 1.83 10.62 -9.05
CA PHE A 112 1.72 9.18 -8.73
C PHE A 112 1.52 8.33 -9.99
N GLN A 113 2.17 7.16 -10.00
CA GLN A 113 2.11 6.21 -11.11
C GLN A 113 1.87 4.80 -10.57
N TRP A 114 0.95 4.08 -11.20
CA TRP A 114 0.81 2.64 -11.01
C TRP A 114 1.97 1.91 -11.71
N VAL A 115 2.74 1.18 -10.92
CA VAL A 115 3.94 0.46 -11.39
C VAL A 115 3.82 -1.01 -11.01
N ARG A 116 4.21 -1.91 -11.93
CA ARG A 116 4.31 -3.34 -11.63
C ARG A 116 5.44 -3.59 -10.64
N LEU A 117 5.25 -4.56 -9.75
CA LEU A 117 6.21 -4.86 -8.69
C LEU A 117 7.61 -5.26 -9.22
N GLU A 118 7.62 -5.95 -10.36
CA GLU A 118 8.82 -6.34 -11.13
C GLU A 118 9.60 -5.10 -11.59
N ALA A 119 8.87 -4.10 -12.11
CA ALA A 119 9.48 -2.91 -12.68
C ALA A 119 10.13 -2.02 -11.61
N LEU A 120 9.70 -2.12 -10.34
CA LEU A 120 10.22 -1.29 -9.24
C LEU A 120 11.75 -1.42 -9.06
N GLU A 121 12.38 -2.54 -9.43
CA GLU A 121 13.83 -2.71 -9.28
C GLU A 121 14.64 -1.73 -10.13
N GLU A 122 14.07 -1.34 -11.27
CA GLU A 122 14.70 -0.45 -12.25
C GLU A 122 14.47 1.04 -11.93
N TYR A 123 13.53 1.36 -11.02
CA TYR A 123 13.24 2.76 -10.68
C TYR A 123 14.35 3.39 -9.83
N PRO A 124 14.67 4.67 -10.06
CA PRO A 124 15.62 5.42 -9.24
C PRO A 124 15.00 5.74 -7.87
N MET A 125 15.04 4.75 -6.98
CA MET A 125 14.48 4.84 -5.63
C MET A 125 15.55 4.98 -4.56
N SER A 126 15.18 5.66 -3.47
CA SER A 126 15.97 5.72 -2.23
C SER A 126 16.19 4.32 -1.63
N SER A 127 17.25 4.12 -0.85
CA SER A 127 17.50 2.82 -0.20
C SER A 127 16.33 2.31 0.66
N PRO A 128 15.62 3.16 1.45
CA PRO A 128 14.42 2.73 2.16
C PRO A 128 13.30 2.26 1.21
N ALA A 129 13.08 2.96 0.10
CA ALA A 129 12.07 2.58 -0.89
C ALA A 129 12.43 1.26 -1.59
N ARG A 130 13.71 1.01 -1.94
CA ARG A 130 14.14 -0.29 -2.47
C ARG A 130 13.92 -1.44 -1.47
N LYS A 131 14.20 -1.21 -0.20
CA LYS A 131 13.92 -2.19 0.86
C LYS A 131 12.42 -2.48 0.97
N LEU A 132 11.57 -1.45 0.81
CA LEU A 132 10.13 -1.63 0.78
C LEU A 132 9.67 -2.45 -0.43
N ALA A 133 10.20 -2.18 -1.63
CA ALA A 133 9.90 -2.95 -2.83
C ALA A 133 10.25 -4.44 -2.66
N GLN A 134 11.43 -4.74 -2.11
CA GLN A 134 11.84 -6.11 -1.79
C GLN A 134 10.90 -6.80 -0.77
N LEU A 135 10.42 -6.05 0.23
CA LEU A 135 9.45 -6.58 1.19
C LEU A 135 8.12 -6.91 0.50
N ALA A 136 7.64 -6.04 -0.38
CA ALA A 136 6.41 -6.27 -1.15
C ALA A 136 6.55 -7.48 -2.10
N GLN A 137 7.70 -7.69 -2.72
CA GLN A 137 7.96 -8.90 -3.53
C GLN A 137 7.92 -10.18 -2.69
N ALA A 138 8.53 -10.15 -1.50
CA ALA A 138 8.54 -11.31 -0.60
C ALA A 138 7.12 -11.70 -0.15
N THR A 139 6.25 -10.71 0.11
CA THR A 139 4.88 -10.98 0.57
C THR A 139 4.01 -11.60 -0.51
N VAL A 140 4.20 -11.25 -1.79
CA VAL A 140 3.46 -11.86 -2.91
C VAL A 140 3.79 -13.35 -3.05
N GLY A 141 5.06 -13.73 -2.83
CA GLY A 141 5.49 -15.12 -2.87
C GLY A 141 4.94 -16.00 -1.73
N ASP A 142 4.62 -15.40 -0.58
CA ASP A 142 4.02 -16.12 0.55
C ASP A 142 2.50 -16.33 0.37
N SER A 143 1.80 -15.34 -0.19
CA SER A 143 0.35 -15.44 -0.46
C SER A 143 -0.01 -16.52 -1.48
N SER A 144 0.87 -16.79 -2.46
CA SER A 144 0.64 -17.85 -3.46
C SER A 144 0.77 -19.26 -2.88
N LYS A 145 1.60 -19.46 -1.84
CA LYS A 145 1.75 -20.76 -1.16
C LYS A 145 0.59 -21.12 -0.24
N GLN A 146 -0.14 -20.14 0.28
CA GLN A 146 -1.30 -20.38 1.16
C GLN A 146 -2.58 -20.72 0.39
N ARG A 147 -2.58 -20.65 -0.95
CA ARG A 147 -3.75 -20.88 -1.81
C ARG A 147 -3.78 -22.25 -2.50
N ALA A 148 -2.84 -23.14 -2.19
CA ALA A 148 -2.93 -24.53 -2.62
C ALA A 148 -3.82 -25.32 -1.64
N PRO A 149 -4.92 -25.96 -2.09
CA PRO A 149 -5.83 -26.73 -1.26
C PRO A 149 -5.19 -28.02 -0.72
#